data_AF-A0A4Q7RRL4-F1
#
_entry.id   AF-A0A4Q7RRL4-F1
#
_cell.length_a   1.000
_cell.length_b   1.000
_cell.length_c   1.000
_cell.angle_alpha   90.00
_cell.angle_beta   90.00
_cell.angle_gamma   90.00
#
_symmetry.space_group_name_H-M   'P 1'
#
loop_
_entity.id
_entity.type
_entity.pdbx_description
1 polymer ?
#
loop_
_entity_poly.entity_id
_entity_poly.type
_entity_poly.pdbx_seq_one_letter_code
_entity_poly.pdbx_strand_id
1 'polypeptide(L)' 'MVPCELCKNLLGRPGYVPPHPKLLRSDNGAPRAERAGQQVFVYTCQHCRQVIALSTHDDGADYWTRPERAAR' A
#
# COMPACT_ATOMS: atom_id res chain seq x y z
N MET A 1 12.50 10.74 4.47
CA MET A 1 11.18 11.42 4.37
C MET A 1 10.24 10.78 5.36
N VAL A 2 9.51 11.59 6.14
CA VAL A 2 8.56 11.11 7.15
C VAL A 2 7.17 10.99 6.47
N PRO A 3 6.41 9.90 6.69
CA PRO A 3 5.06 9.82 6.17
C PRO A 3 4.13 10.82 6.82
N CYS A 4 3.20 11.37 6.04
CA CYS A 4 2.12 12.20 6.56
C CYS A 4 1.18 11.37 7.45
N GLU A 5 0.37 12.07 8.24
CA GLU A 5 -0.61 11.43 9.13
C GLU A 5 -1.59 10.53 8.38
N LEU A 6 -1.97 10.88 7.15
CA LEU A 6 -2.82 10.06 6.30
C LEU A 6 -2.19 8.69 5.97
N CYS A 7 -0.92 8.68 5.56
CA CYS A 7 -0.20 7.44 5.32
C CYS A 7 -0.01 6.66 6.62
N LYS A 8 0.28 7.33 7.74
CA LYS A 8 0.39 6.68 9.05
C LYS A 8 -0.92 6.02 9.49
N ASN A 9 -2.06 6.66 9.22
CA ASN A 9 -3.38 6.15 9.56
C ASN A 9 -3.79 4.92 8.72
N LEU A 10 -3.25 4.79 7.51
CA LEU A 10 -3.46 3.61 6.67
C LEU A 10 -2.60 2.44 7.14
N LEU A 11 -1.32 2.69 7.43
CA LEU A 11 -0.37 1.66 7.82
C LEU A 11 -0.82 0.91 9.08
N GLY A 12 -0.85 -0.42 8.99
CA GLY A 12 -1.24 -1.29 10.10
C GLY A 12 -2.75 -1.41 10.33
N ARG A 13 -3.60 -0.78 9.51
CA ARG A 13 -5.04 -1.05 9.54
C ARG A 13 -5.38 -2.29 8.71
N PRO A 14 -6.20 -3.21 9.25
CA PRO A 14 -6.82 -4.27 8.47
C PRO A 14 -8.00 -3.74 7.65
N GLY A 15 -8.15 -4.24 6.43
CA GLY A 15 -9.28 -4.03 5.54
C GLY A 15 -8.99 -3.09 4.35
N TYR A 16 -9.75 -3.30 3.28
CA TYR A 16 -9.81 -2.44 2.08
C TYR A 16 -10.41 -1.07 2.40
N VAL A 17 -9.70 -0.25 3.17
CA VAL A 17 -10.07 1.15 3.35
C VAL A 17 -9.72 1.88 2.05
N PRO A 18 -10.67 2.61 1.42
CA PRO A 18 -10.39 3.32 0.19
C PRO A 18 -9.21 4.29 0.42
N PRO A 19 -8.20 4.27 -0.47
CA PRO A 19 -7.04 5.13 -0.35
C PRO A 19 -7.50 6.59 -0.26
N HIS A 20 -6.90 7.38 0.63
CA HIS A 20 -7.21 8.81 0.71
C HIS A 20 -6.97 9.46 -0.67
N PRO A 21 -7.69 10.53 -1.06
CA PRO A 21 -7.72 11.04 -2.44
C PRO A 21 -6.38 11.53 -3.01
N LYS A 22 -5.35 11.64 -2.17
CA LYS A 22 -3.98 12.03 -2.57
C LYS A 22 -3.04 10.83 -2.72
N LEU A 23 -3.54 9.61 -2.54
CA LEU A 23 -2.79 8.37 -2.66
C LEU A 23 -3.11 7.76 -4.02
N LEU A 24 -2.15 7.85 -4.93
CA LEU A 24 -2.32 7.35 -6.30
C LEU A 24 -1.72 5.97 -6.43
N ARG A 25 -2.45 5.09 -7.10
CA ARG A 25 -1.93 3.79 -7.50
C ARG A 25 -0.79 4.00 -8.50
N SER A 26 0.36 3.42 -8.21
CA SER A 26 1.56 3.54 -9.05
C SER A 26 1.61 2.45 -10.12
N ASP A 27 0.94 1.33 -9.89
CA ASP A 27 0.66 0.35 -10.92
C ASP A 27 -0.58 0.72 -11.74
N ASN A 28 -0.54 0.41 -13.04
CA ASN A 28 -1.62 0.63 -14.02
C ASN A 28 -2.84 -0.29 -13.77
N GLY A 29 -3.13 -0.65 -12.52
CA GLY A 29 -4.17 -1.59 -12.11
C GLY A 29 -3.69 -3.03 -11.90
N ALA A 30 -2.48 -3.38 -12.34
CA ALA A 30 -1.91 -4.72 -12.17
C ALA A 30 -1.15 -4.85 -10.84
N PRO A 31 -1.32 -5.94 -10.08
CA PRO A 31 -0.52 -6.17 -8.87
C PRO A 31 0.97 -6.22 -9.22
N ARG A 32 1.81 -5.55 -8.42
CA ARG A 32 3.26 -5.51 -8.61
C ARG A 32 3.90 -6.87 -8.29
N ALA A 33 3.32 -7.61 -7.36
CA ALA A 33 3.74 -8.95 -7.01
C ALA A 33 2.52 -9.79 -6.64
N GLU A 34 2.53 -11.04 -7.07
CA GLU A 34 1.62 -12.08 -6.61
C GLU A 34 2.47 -13.17 -5.95
N ARG A 35 2.23 -13.45 -4.67
CA ARG A 35 2.93 -14.54 -3.96
C ARG A 35 1.95 -15.30 -3.10
N ALA A 36 1.78 -16.59 -3.37
CA ALA A 36 0.96 -17.50 -2.58
C ALA A 36 -0.48 -16.97 -2.34
N GLY A 37 -1.14 -16.47 -3.39
CA GLY A 37 -2.50 -15.91 -3.29
C GLY A 37 -2.57 -14.48 -2.73
N GLN A 38 -1.44 -13.88 -2.32
CA GLN A 38 -1.40 -12.48 -1.93
C GLN A 38 -1.17 -11.58 -3.15
N GLN A 39 -1.98 -10.53 -3.34
CA GLN A 39 -1.74 -9.53 -4.39
C GLN A 39 -1.24 -8.23 -3.77
N VAL A 40 -0.10 -7.74 -4.25
CA VAL A 40 0.51 -6.52 -3.71
C VAL A 40 0.35 -5.37 -4.69
N PHE A 41 -0.37 -4.33 -4.27
CA PHE A 41 -0.58 -3.10 -5.02
C PHE A 41 0.22 -1.96 -4.43
N VAL A 42 0.85 -1.14 -5.26
CA VAL A 42 1.74 -0.08 -4.80
C VAL A 42 1.09 1.27 -5.03
N TYR A 43 1.15 2.11 -4.00
CA TYR A 43 0.58 3.45 -4.03
C TYR A 43 1.62 4.48 -3.63
N THR A 44 1.62 5.60 -4.35
CA THR A 44 2.43 6.77 -4.05
C THR A 44 1.57 7.91 -3.56
N CYS A 45 1.89 8.42 -2.38
CA CYS A 45 1.24 9.60 -1.82
C CYS A 45 1.75 10.86 -2.52
N GLN A 46 0.89 11.60 -3.22
CA GLN A 46 1.27 12.88 -3.81
C GLN A 46 1.62 13.95 -2.76
N HIS A 47 1.15 13.80 -1.52
CA HIS A 47 1.40 14.79 -0.46
C HIS A 47 2.80 14.66 0.15
N CYS A 48 3.19 13.47 0.59
CA CYS A 48 4.49 13.23 1.24
C CYS A 48 5.49 12.48 0.35
N ARG A 49 5.09 12.14 -0.89
CA ARG A 49 5.87 11.34 -1.84
C ARG A 49 6.33 9.98 -1.29
N GLN A 50 5.68 9.49 -0.24
CA GLN A 50 5.93 8.15 0.30
C GLN A 50 5.20 7.10 -0.52
N VAL A 51 5.86 5.96 -0.65
CA VAL A 51 5.28 4.77 -1.27
C VAL A 51 4.79 3.85 -0.15
N ILE A 52 3.56 3.36 -0.27
CA ILE A 52 2.97 2.33 0.60
C ILE A 52 2.40 1.22 -0.28
N ALA A 53 2.26 0.02 0.27
CA ALA A 53 1.75 -1.14 -0.43
C ALA A 53 0.48 -1.66 0.26
N LEU A 54 -0.48 -2.12 -0.53
CA LEU A 54 -1.65 -2.85 -0.06
C LEU A 54 -1.45 -4.31 -0.44
N SER A 55 -1.38 -5.18 0.55
CA SER A 55 -1.31 -6.63 0.35
C SER A 55 -2.70 -7.20 0.61
N THR A 56 -3.36 -7.68 -0.44
CA THR A 56 -4.64 -8.37 -0.34
C THR A 56 -4.39 -9.85 -0.10
N HIS A 57 -5.16 -10.48 0.78
CA HIS A 57 -5.10 -11.92 1.05
C HIS A 57 -6.41 -12.57 0.61
N ASP A 58 -6.34 -13.84 0.20
CA ASP A 58 -7.51 -14.62 -0.21
C ASP A 58 -8.53 -14.77 0.94
N ASP A 59 -8.05 -14.77 2.19
CA ASP A 59 -8.87 -14.76 3.41
C ASP A 59 -9.66 -13.46 3.64
N GLY A 60 -9.57 -12.48 2.73
CA GLY A 60 -10.30 -11.21 2.76
C GLY A 60 -9.70 -10.14 3.67
N ALA A 61 -8.52 -10.40 4.25
CA ALA A 61 -7.82 -9.46 5.11
C ALA A 61 -6.75 -8.68 4.32
N ASP A 62 -7.07 -7.46 3.93
CA ASP A 62 -6.11 -6.56 3.28
C ASP A 62 -5.29 -5.80 4.32
N TYR A 63 -3.99 -5.64 4.07
CA TYR A 63 -3.11 -4.92 4.97
C TYR A 63 -2.27 -3.88 4.24
N TRP A 64 -2.25 -2.67 4.80
CA TRP A 64 -1.36 -1.60 4.35
C TRP A 64 0.00 -1.72 5.03
N THR A 65 1.02 -1.95 4.23
CA THR A 65 2.41 -2.06 4.66
C THR A 65 3.26 -0.98 4.01
N ARG A 66 4.37 -0.61 4.64
CA ARG A 66 5.40 0.11 3.89
C ARG A 66 6.09 -0.91 3.01
N PRO A 67 6.31 -0.65 1.71
CA PRO A 67 7.26 -1.42 0.94
C PRO A 67 8.58 -1.16 1.66
N GLU A 68 9.00 -2.14 2.46
CA GLU A 68 10.34 -2.16 2.97
C GLU A 68 11.20 -2.04 1.73
N ARG A 69 11.97 -0.95 1.65
CA ARG A 69 12.99 -0.82 0.63
C ARG A 69 13.83 -2.06 0.89
N ALA A 70 13.71 -3.09 0.04
CA ALA A 70 14.56 -4.26 0.08
C ALA A 70 15.97 -3.69 -0.07
N ALA A 71 16.58 -3.43 1.08
CA ALA A 71 17.91 -2.91 1.18
C ALA A 71 18.77 -4.15 1.03
N ARG A 72 19.08 -4.49 -0.23
CA ARG A 72 20.35 -5.06 -0.68
C ARG A 72 20.31 -5.30 -2.17
#